data_AF-A0A7C4A862-F1
#
_entry.id   AF-A0A7C4A862-F1
#
_cell.length_a   1.000
_cell.length_b   1.000
_cell.length_c   1.000
_cell.angle_alpha   90.00
_cell.angle_beta   90.00
_cell.angle_gamma   90.00
#
_symmetry.space_group_name_H-M   'P 1'
#
loop_
_entity.id
_entity.type
_entity.pdbx_description
1 polymer ?
#
loop_
_entity_poly.entity_id
_entity_poly.type
_entity_poly.pdbx_seq_one_letter_code
_entity_poly.pdbx_strand_id
1 'polypeptide(L)'
;MQPRSRKSELALTLCFLAVLGAVPVGQTCLELWRGERVQFTDVFRVKPTSKNLRQYEDTLREKSWFQQQLRPWVQQWLFQSLGDTGAKAIAGRNGWLYYRPDVRYLVEPDPAEAAAPSGKWVRPSEAATCRESVVEAVVRFRDQLQERGIALLVAPAPGKPSVYPEQLTSRAAGCEADFHSPTRQLLEALRRQNVATVDLFAAFQDARRAAHGPAVATPLYLARDT
;
A
#
# COMPACT_ATOMS: atom_id res chain seq x y z
N MET A 1 -36.81 -10.62 -16.04
CA MET A 1 -36.65 -9.58 -14.99
C MET A 1 -37.44 -10.01 -13.77
N GLN A 2 -36.77 -10.49 -12.71
CA GLN A 2 -37.45 -10.92 -11.47
C GLN A 2 -37.88 -9.69 -10.64
N PRO A 3 -39.08 -9.67 -10.06
CA PRO A 3 -39.53 -8.56 -9.23
C PRO A 3 -38.72 -8.52 -7.93
N ARG A 4 -37.90 -7.49 -7.74
CA ARG A 4 -37.23 -7.22 -6.46
C ARG A 4 -38.29 -7.07 -5.36
N SER A 5 -38.18 -7.91 -4.33
CA SER A 5 -39.07 -7.90 -3.17
C SER A 5 -38.87 -6.61 -2.38
N ARG A 6 -39.85 -5.70 -2.42
CA ARG A 6 -39.89 -4.45 -1.62
C ARG A 6 -39.64 -4.69 -0.12
N LYS A 7 -39.96 -5.90 0.38
CA LYS A 7 -39.71 -6.31 1.77
C LYS A 7 -38.21 -6.50 2.05
N SER A 8 -37.47 -7.02 1.08
CA SER A 8 -36.02 -7.21 1.18
C SER A 8 -35.28 -5.88 1.11
N GLU A 9 -35.77 -4.95 0.28
CA GLU A 9 -35.26 -3.57 0.23
C GLU A 9 -35.51 -2.84 1.54
N LEU A 10 -36.73 -2.88 2.08
CA LEU A 10 -37.06 -2.29 3.39
C LEU A 10 -36.25 -2.91 4.53
N ALA A 11 -36.05 -4.22 4.53
CA ALA A 11 -35.23 -4.89 5.55
C ALA A 11 -33.76 -4.44 5.48
N LEU A 12 -33.20 -4.31 4.28
CA LEU A 12 -31.85 -3.79 4.08
C LEU A 12 -31.73 -2.32 4.50
N THR A 13 -32.70 -1.48 4.14
CA THR A 13 -32.72 -0.07 4.55
C THR A 13 -32.84 0.07 6.07
N LEU A 14 -33.71 -0.70 6.72
CA LEU A 14 -33.84 -0.69 8.18
C LEU A 14 -32.58 -1.21 8.87
N CYS A 15 -31.98 -2.28 8.37
CA CYS A 15 -30.71 -2.80 8.88
C CYS A 15 -29.59 -1.75 8.74
N PHE A 16 -29.48 -1.11 7.58
CA PHE A 16 -28.52 -0.05 7.33
C PHE A 16 -28.72 1.17 8.26
N LEU A 17 -29.96 1.61 8.44
CA LEU A 17 -30.31 2.68 9.37
C LEU A 17 -30.01 2.29 10.83
N ALA A 18 -30.25 1.03 11.21
CA ALA A 18 -29.91 0.53 12.54
C ALA A 18 -28.39 0.53 12.77
N VAL A 19 -27.58 0.15 11.77
CA VAL A 19 -26.12 0.21 11.84
C VAL A 19 -25.62 1.65 11.97
N LEU A 20 -26.20 2.59 11.19
CA LEU A 20 -25.88 4.02 11.30
C LEU A 20 -26.26 4.60 12.67
N GLY A 21 -27.41 4.19 13.22
CA GLY A 21 -27.92 4.67 14.51
C GLY A 21 -27.29 4.00 15.74
N ALA A 22 -26.72 2.80 15.60
CA ALA A 22 -26.16 2.04 16.72
C ALA A 22 -24.99 2.78 17.41
N VAL A 23 -24.17 3.48 16.63
CA VAL A 23 -23.02 4.24 17.15
C VAL A 23 -23.44 5.41 18.03
N PRO A 24 -24.27 6.37 17.57
CA PRO A 24 -24.69 7.50 18.40
C PRO A 24 -25.57 7.07 19.59
N VAL A 25 -26.43 6.06 19.41
CA VAL A 25 -27.26 5.53 20.51
C VAL A 25 -26.40 4.85 21.57
N GLY A 26 -25.45 4.01 21.15
CA GLY A 26 -24.50 3.36 22.04
C GLY A 26 -23.67 4.38 22.82
N GLN A 27 -23.14 5.41 22.14
CA GLN A 27 -22.39 6.49 22.77
C GLN A 27 -23.25 7.27 23.78
N THR A 28 -24.50 7.57 23.44
CA THR A 28 -25.43 8.28 24.35
C THR A 28 -25.74 7.46 25.60
N CYS A 29 -25.99 6.15 25.45
CA CYS A 29 -26.23 5.26 26.59
C CYS A 29 -24.99 5.16 27.50
N LEU A 30 -23.79 5.14 26.92
CA LEU A 30 -22.53 5.01 27.65
C LEU A 30 -22.15 6.31 28.39
N GLU A 31 -22.38 7.46 27.76
CA GLU A 31 -22.23 8.79 28.37
C GLU A 31 -23.20 8.97 29.54
N LEU A 32 -24.48 8.58 29.37
CA LEU A 32 -25.48 8.58 30.45
C LEU A 32 -25.10 7.67 31.62
N TRP A 33 -24.55 6.49 31.33
CA TRP A 33 -24.17 5.50 32.35
C TRP A 33 -22.91 5.92 33.12
N ARG A 34 -22.00 6.66 32.49
CA ARG A 34 -20.80 7.23 33.12
C ARG A 34 -21.04 8.57 33.83
N GLY A 35 -22.26 9.11 33.77
CA GLY A 35 -22.58 10.43 34.30
C GLY A 35 -21.93 11.58 33.52
N GLU A 36 -21.47 11.31 32.29
CA GLU A 36 -20.89 12.30 31.39
C GLU A 36 -21.99 13.00 30.59
N ARG A 37 -21.69 14.22 30.12
CA ARG A 37 -22.67 15.06 29.41
C ARG A 37 -22.86 14.55 27.97
N VAL A 38 -24.12 14.47 27.54
CA VAL A 38 -24.52 13.99 26.21
C VAL A 38 -24.07 14.94 25.10
N GLN A 39 -23.06 14.54 24.32
CA GLN A 39 -22.40 15.40 23.31
C GLN A 39 -23.33 15.87 22.19
N PHE A 40 -24.37 15.09 21.85
CA PHE A 40 -25.35 15.44 20.81
C PHE A 40 -26.10 16.75 21.12
N THR A 41 -26.26 17.11 22.39
CA THR A 41 -26.97 18.34 22.79
C THR A 41 -26.15 19.62 22.60
N ASP A 42 -24.83 19.51 22.40
CA ASP A 42 -23.96 20.68 22.20
C ASP A 42 -24.15 21.33 20.81
N VAL A 43 -24.63 20.57 19.81
CA VAL A 43 -24.95 21.08 18.46
C VAL A 43 -26.05 22.15 18.50
N PHE A 44 -27.02 22.00 19.40
CA PHE A 44 -28.17 22.91 19.51
C PHE A 44 -27.90 24.11 20.42
N ARG A 45 -26.74 24.15 21.09
CA ARG A 45 -26.37 25.21 22.04
C ARG A 45 -25.52 26.31 21.45
N VAL A 46 -24.82 26.03 20.35
CA VAL A 46 -23.95 27.00 19.68
C VAL A 46 -24.57 27.36 18.34
N LYS A 47 -24.61 28.66 17.97
CA LYS A 47 -25.12 29.09 16.65
C LYS A 47 -24.43 28.27 15.54
N PRO A 48 -25.20 27.59 14.66
CA PRO A 48 -24.65 26.71 13.63
C PRO A 48 -23.93 27.55 12.57
N THR A 49 -22.65 27.77 12.82
CA THR A 49 -21.74 28.51 11.95
C THR A 49 -20.76 27.52 11.37
N SER A 50 -20.28 27.70 10.14
CA SER A 50 -19.36 26.77 9.46
C SER A 50 -18.13 26.40 10.31
N LYS A 51 -17.60 27.36 11.07
CA LYS A 51 -16.49 27.17 11.99
C LYS A 51 -16.84 26.22 13.15
N ASN A 52 -18.05 26.33 13.70
CA ASN A 52 -18.52 25.51 14.82
C ASN A 52 -18.90 24.10 14.36
N LEU A 53 -19.43 23.96 13.15
CA LEU A 53 -19.68 22.63 12.54
C LEU A 53 -18.38 21.88 12.28
N ARG A 54 -17.34 22.56 11.78
CA ARG A 54 -16.00 21.95 11.61
C ARG A 54 -15.39 21.56 12.95
N GLN A 55 -15.48 22.42 13.96
CA GLN A 55 -14.96 22.12 15.29
C GLN A 55 -15.71 20.96 15.97
N TYR A 56 -17.01 20.84 15.73
CA TYR A 56 -17.80 19.69 16.16
C TYR A 56 -17.41 18.40 15.41
N GLU A 57 -17.20 18.47 14.10
CA GLU A 57 -16.73 17.34 13.28
C GLU A 57 -15.33 16.87 13.71
N ASP A 58 -14.42 17.80 13.99
CA ASP A 58 -13.08 17.51 14.51
C ASP A 58 -13.14 16.89 15.91
N THR A 59 -14.01 17.40 16.79
CA THR A 59 -14.22 16.85 18.14
C THR A 59 -14.83 15.44 18.09
N LEU A 60 -15.75 15.18 17.16
CA LEU A 60 -16.28 13.83 16.91
C LEU A 60 -15.20 12.87 16.39
N ARG A 61 -14.27 13.38 15.58
CA ARG A 61 -13.13 12.61 15.04
C ARG A 61 -12.10 12.30 16.12
N GLU A 62 -11.84 13.22 17.03
CA GLU A 62 -10.90 13.07 18.15
C GLU A 62 -11.47 12.23 19.31
N LYS A 63 -12.77 12.37 19.63
CA LYS A 63 -13.40 11.65 20.76
C LYS A 63 -14.01 10.30 20.41
N SER A 64 -13.89 9.83 19.17
CA SER A 64 -14.41 8.51 18.78
C SER A 64 -13.53 7.38 19.31
N TRP A 65 -13.60 7.15 20.62
CA TRP A 65 -13.19 5.92 21.30
C TRP A 65 -13.71 4.68 20.57
N PHE A 66 -14.92 4.79 19.99
CA PHE A 66 -15.56 3.75 19.19
C PHE A 66 -14.87 3.48 17.84
N GLN A 67 -14.38 4.50 17.13
CA GLN A 67 -13.55 4.30 15.94
C GLN A 67 -12.21 3.64 16.29
N GLN A 68 -11.60 3.96 17.43
CA GLN A 68 -10.35 3.31 17.86
C GLN A 68 -10.57 1.85 18.29
N GLN A 69 -11.68 1.54 18.97
CA GLN A 69 -11.99 0.18 19.44
C GLN A 69 -12.51 -0.74 18.32
N LEU A 70 -13.37 -0.24 17.41
CA LEU A 70 -13.94 -1.07 16.34
C LEU A 70 -12.98 -1.29 15.17
N ARG A 71 -12.11 -0.32 14.89
CA ARG A 71 -11.17 -0.40 13.76
C ARG A 71 -10.36 -1.71 13.76
N PRO A 72 -9.71 -2.16 14.85
CA PRO A 72 -8.97 -3.41 14.83
C PRO A 72 -9.88 -4.63 14.60
N TRP A 73 -11.12 -4.63 15.11
CA TRP A 73 -12.06 -5.74 14.95
C TRP A 73 -12.64 -5.83 13.54
N VAL A 74 -13.05 -4.69 12.98
CA VAL A 74 -13.53 -4.60 11.60
C VAL A 74 -12.41 -4.92 10.62
N GLN A 75 -11.18 -4.45 10.87
CA GLN A 75 -10.01 -4.81 10.08
C GLN A 75 -9.70 -6.31 10.17
N GLN A 76 -9.76 -6.91 11.37
CA GLN A 76 -9.54 -8.33 11.56
C GLN A 76 -10.62 -9.18 10.88
N TRP A 77 -11.87 -8.74 10.94
CA TRP A 77 -12.99 -9.44 10.32
C TRP A 77 -12.91 -9.34 8.79
N LEU A 78 -12.64 -8.16 8.23
CA LEU A 78 -12.39 -7.96 6.79
C LEU A 78 -11.19 -8.78 6.29
N PHE A 79 -10.11 -8.86 7.07
CA PHE A 79 -8.94 -9.68 6.76
C PHE A 79 -9.31 -11.16 6.64
N GLN A 80 -10.10 -11.68 7.59
CA GLN A 80 -10.49 -13.09 7.61
C GLN A 80 -11.59 -13.43 6.60
N SER A 81 -12.55 -12.52 6.36
CA SER A 81 -13.72 -12.80 5.53
C SER A 81 -13.53 -12.46 4.05
N LEU A 82 -12.78 -11.40 3.73
CA LEU A 82 -12.52 -10.96 2.36
C LEU A 82 -11.09 -11.24 1.88
N GLY A 83 -10.20 -11.74 2.75
CA GLY A 83 -8.77 -11.83 2.45
C GLY A 83 -8.11 -10.46 2.30
N ASP A 84 -8.74 -9.41 2.84
CA ASP A 84 -8.28 -8.04 2.70
C ASP A 84 -7.11 -7.81 3.67
N THR A 85 -5.90 -8.01 3.17
CA THR A 85 -4.63 -7.92 3.92
C THR A 85 -4.27 -6.50 4.38
N GLY A 86 -5.28 -5.62 4.43
CA GLY A 86 -5.18 -4.18 4.60
C GLY A 86 -4.95 -3.47 3.27
N ALA A 87 -5.13 -2.15 3.26
CA ALA A 87 -4.98 -1.30 2.06
C ALA A 87 -3.61 -1.42 1.34
N LYS A 88 -2.62 -2.06 1.97
CA LYS A 88 -1.23 -2.10 1.54
C LYS A 88 -0.71 -3.49 1.15
N ALA A 89 -1.47 -4.56 1.32
CA ALA A 89 -1.01 -5.90 0.96
C ALA A 89 -1.96 -6.60 -0.01
N ILE A 90 -1.43 -7.58 -0.74
CA ILE A 90 -2.14 -8.45 -1.68
C ILE A 90 -1.91 -9.89 -1.24
N ALA A 91 -3.00 -10.65 -1.06
CA ALA A 91 -2.92 -12.08 -0.80
C ALA A 91 -2.54 -12.84 -2.08
N GLY A 92 -1.46 -13.60 -2.00
CA GLY A 92 -1.05 -14.58 -2.99
C GLY A 92 -1.52 -16.00 -2.64
N ARG A 93 -1.00 -16.97 -3.38
CA ARG A 93 -1.27 -18.39 -3.22
C ARG A 93 -0.56 -18.95 -2.00
N ASN A 94 -1.06 -20.06 -1.46
CA ASN A 94 -0.42 -20.81 -0.36
C ASN A 94 -0.10 -19.96 0.89
N GLY A 95 -0.93 -18.93 1.17
CA GLY A 95 -0.74 -18.03 2.32
C GLY A 95 0.38 -17.00 2.17
N TRP A 96 0.87 -16.77 0.94
CA TRP A 96 1.84 -15.72 0.64
C TRP A 96 1.17 -14.35 0.68
N LEU A 97 1.90 -13.36 1.18
CA LEU A 97 1.47 -11.96 1.22
C LEU A 97 2.47 -11.09 0.45
N TYR A 98 1.96 -10.16 -0.34
CA TYR A 98 2.75 -9.23 -1.14
C TYR A 98 2.47 -7.80 -0.75
N TYR A 99 3.50 -6.95 -0.79
CA TYR A 99 3.32 -5.52 -0.62
C TYR A 99 2.74 -4.92 -1.90
N ARG A 100 1.59 -4.23 -1.79
CA ARG A 100 0.85 -3.69 -2.93
C ARG A 100 1.69 -2.71 -3.77
N PRO A 101 2.49 -1.80 -3.18
CA PRO A 101 3.39 -0.94 -3.96
C PRO A 101 4.42 -1.72 -4.79
N ASP A 102 4.96 -2.83 -4.30
CA ASP A 102 5.92 -3.63 -5.06
C ASP A 102 5.25 -4.29 -6.27
N VAL A 103 4.03 -4.79 -6.10
CA VAL A 103 3.25 -5.35 -7.21
C VAL A 103 2.90 -4.25 -8.21
N ARG A 104 2.45 -3.08 -7.74
CA ARG A 104 2.16 -1.92 -8.59
C ARG A 104 3.39 -1.48 -9.38
N TYR A 105 4.54 -1.37 -8.73
CA TYR A 105 5.81 -1.01 -9.38
C TYR A 105 6.16 -1.96 -10.53
N LEU A 106 5.80 -3.25 -10.42
CA LEU A 106 6.07 -4.24 -11.47
C LEU A 106 5.09 -4.20 -12.64
N VAL A 107 3.82 -3.86 -12.39
CA VAL A 107 2.76 -3.95 -13.41
C VAL A 107 2.38 -2.60 -14.02
N GLU A 108 2.61 -1.51 -13.30
CA GLU A 108 2.29 -0.17 -13.79
C GLU A 108 3.40 0.33 -14.73
N PRO A 109 3.03 1.02 -15.82
CA PRO A 109 4.02 1.67 -16.66
C PRO A 109 4.76 2.74 -15.86
N ASP A 110 5.98 3.04 -16.30
CA ASP A 110 6.76 4.14 -15.73
C ASP A 110 5.95 5.45 -15.86
N PRO A 111 5.53 6.08 -14.76
CA PRO A 111 4.71 7.26 -14.84
C PRO A 111 5.51 8.40 -15.48
N ALA A 112 4.87 9.13 -16.40
CA ALA A 112 5.36 10.44 -16.79
C ALA A 112 5.50 11.29 -15.51
N GLU A 113 6.60 12.05 -15.41
CA GLU A 113 6.80 12.93 -14.27
C GLU A 113 5.75 14.05 -14.35
N ALA A 114 4.62 13.85 -13.68
CA ALA A 114 3.69 14.95 -13.43
C ALA A 114 4.48 15.98 -12.63
N ALA A 115 4.53 17.23 -13.09
CA ALA A 115 5.22 18.33 -12.42
C ALA A 115 4.96 18.28 -10.91
N ALA A 116 5.91 17.70 -10.16
CA ALA A 116 5.69 17.43 -8.75
C ALA A 116 5.45 18.77 -8.05
N PRO A 117 4.52 18.86 -7.08
CA PRO A 117 4.46 20.04 -6.23
C PRO A 117 5.83 20.16 -5.57
N SER A 118 6.56 21.22 -5.94
CA SER A 118 7.94 21.52 -5.57
C SER A 118 8.24 21.14 -4.13
N GLY A 119 8.78 19.94 -3.92
CA GLY A 119 9.37 19.57 -2.65
C GLY A 119 10.66 20.38 -2.52
N LYS A 120 10.88 21.05 -1.39
CA LYS A 120 12.06 21.90 -1.13
C LYS A 120 13.41 21.19 -1.36
N TRP A 121 13.40 19.84 -1.44
CA TRP A 121 14.57 18.97 -1.52
C TRP A 121 14.74 18.26 -2.88
N VAL A 122 13.77 18.35 -3.78
CA VAL A 122 13.82 17.71 -5.11
C VAL A 122 13.48 18.76 -6.14
N ARG A 123 14.49 19.19 -6.89
CA ARG A 123 14.30 20.05 -8.06
C ARG A 123 13.67 19.14 -9.14
N PRO A 124 12.49 19.49 -9.70
CA PRO A 124 11.91 18.73 -10.79
C PRO A 124 12.97 18.60 -11.90
N SER A 125 13.20 17.36 -12.35
CA SER A 125 14.06 17.08 -13.50
C SER A 125 13.34 17.52 -14.77
N GLU A 126 14.08 17.86 -15.83
CA GLU A 126 13.52 18.01 -17.19
C GLU A 126 13.23 16.63 -17.84
N ALA A 127 13.41 15.54 -17.09
CA ALA A 127 13.14 14.17 -17.51
C ALA A 127 11.72 13.97 -18.04
N ALA A 128 11.60 13.12 -19.06
CA ALA A 128 10.31 12.77 -19.64
C ALA A 128 9.54 11.76 -18.76
N THR A 129 10.25 10.97 -17.94
CA THR A 129 9.64 9.98 -17.03
C THR A 129 10.28 9.95 -15.63
N CYS A 130 9.54 9.40 -14.66
CA CYS A 130 10.01 9.22 -13.29
C CYS A 130 11.33 8.43 -13.21
N ARG A 131 11.49 7.36 -14.01
CA ARG A 131 12.75 6.58 -14.04
C ARG A 131 13.94 7.40 -14.53
N GLU A 132 13.75 8.23 -15.55
CA GLU A 132 14.82 9.10 -16.07
C GLU A 132 15.31 10.07 -14.99
N SER A 133 14.37 10.68 -14.24
CA SER A 133 14.67 11.54 -13.09
C SER A 133 15.46 10.81 -11.98
N VAL A 134 15.11 9.55 -11.69
CA VAL A 134 15.86 8.70 -10.76
C VAL A 134 17.27 8.42 -11.27
N VAL A 135 17.44 8.12 -12.56
CA VAL A 135 18.76 7.91 -13.18
C VAL A 135 19.62 9.16 -13.05
N GLU A 136 19.07 10.34 -13.38
CA GLU A 136 19.77 11.62 -13.27
C GLU A 136 20.20 11.91 -11.83
N ALA A 137 19.31 11.69 -10.86
CA ALA A 137 19.59 11.89 -9.45
C ALA A 137 20.74 10.99 -8.95
N VAL A 138 20.75 9.71 -9.36
CA VAL A 138 21.81 8.76 -9.00
C VAL A 138 23.14 9.14 -9.66
N VAL A 139 23.12 9.55 -10.93
CA VAL A 139 24.32 10.02 -11.64
C VAL A 139 24.91 11.24 -10.94
N ARG A 140 24.07 12.23 -10.61
CA ARG A 140 24.50 13.41 -9.87
C ARG A 140 25.10 13.05 -8.51
N PHE A 141 24.49 12.10 -7.80
CA PHE A 141 25.01 11.64 -6.51
C PHE A 141 26.34 10.91 -6.65
N ARG A 142 26.52 10.08 -7.68
CA ARG A 142 27.81 9.46 -8.00
C ARG A 142 28.88 10.52 -8.20
N ASP A 143 28.61 11.54 -9.00
CA ASP A 143 29.61 12.58 -9.32
C ASP A 143 30.05 13.33 -8.06
N GLN A 144 29.11 13.64 -7.17
CA GLN A 144 29.40 14.23 -5.85
C GLN A 144 30.26 13.31 -4.97
N LEU A 145 30.04 12.00 -5.02
CA LEU A 145 30.88 11.04 -4.29
C LEU A 145 32.28 10.93 -4.89
N GLN A 146 32.38 10.97 -6.22
CA GLN A 146 33.65 10.91 -6.95
C GLN A 146 34.53 12.13 -6.68
N GLU A 147 33.96 13.33 -6.55
CA GLU A 147 34.67 14.54 -6.10
C GLU A 147 35.37 14.35 -4.74
N ARG A 148 34.90 13.40 -3.93
CA ARG A 148 35.43 13.07 -2.61
C ARG A 148 36.28 11.79 -2.63
N GLY A 149 36.55 11.23 -3.80
CA GLY A 149 37.29 9.97 -3.96
C GLY A 149 36.50 8.72 -3.51
N ILE A 150 35.17 8.80 -3.42
CA ILE A 150 34.30 7.71 -2.98
C ILE A 150 33.64 7.04 -4.20
N ALA A 151 33.77 5.72 -4.31
CA ALA A 151 33.11 4.94 -5.35
C ALA A 151 31.66 4.59 -4.96
N LEU A 152 30.71 4.77 -5.88
CA LEU A 152 29.32 4.36 -5.71
C LEU A 152 29.05 3.01 -6.38
N LEU A 153 28.50 2.05 -5.63
CA LEU A 153 27.97 0.79 -6.13
C LEU A 153 26.46 0.72 -5.84
N VAL A 154 25.65 0.54 -6.87
CA VAL A 154 24.18 0.45 -6.75
C VAL A 154 23.73 -1.01 -6.86
N ALA A 155 23.13 -1.53 -5.79
CA ALA A 155 22.69 -2.93 -5.69
C ALA A 155 21.21 -2.99 -5.25
N PRO A 156 20.24 -2.77 -6.15
CA PRO A 156 18.83 -2.82 -5.81
C PRO A 156 18.40 -4.26 -5.54
N ALA A 157 17.86 -4.51 -4.35
CA ALA A 157 17.31 -5.81 -3.99
C ALA A 157 16.01 -6.06 -4.77
N PRO A 158 15.84 -7.24 -5.42
CA PRO A 158 14.63 -7.54 -6.17
C PRO A 158 13.46 -7.72 -5.20
N GLY A 159 12.36 -7.00 -5.42
CA GLY A 159 11.16 -7.19 -4.62
C GLY A 159 10.62 -8.61 -4.72
N LYS A 160 10.05 -9.12 -3.61
CA LYS A 160 9.43 -10.44 -3.51
C LYS A 160 8.51 -10.82 -4.69
N PRO A 161 7.63 -9.95 -5.23
CA PRO A 161 6.80 -10.32 -6.39
C PRO A 161 7.58 -10.53 -7.70
N SER A 162 8.80 -10.00 -7.81
CA SER A 162 9.69 -10.30 -8.95
C SER A 162 10.36 -11.66 -8.82
N VAL A 163 10.61 -12.09 -7.59
CA VAL A 163 11.32 -13.33 -7.29
C VAL A 163 10.35 -14.51 -7.23
N TYR A 164 9.15 -14.32 -6.71
CA TYR A 164 8.09 -15.34 -6.59
C TYR A 164 6.80 -14.93 -7.31
N PRO A 165 6.82 -14.70 -8.63
CA PRO A 165 5.61 -14.29 -9.36
C PRO A 165 4.54 -15.40 -9.42
N GLU A 166 4.93 -16.67 -9.40
CA GLU A 166 4.05 -17.84 -9.41
C GLU A 166 3.21 -17.99 -8.13
N GLN A 167 3.74 -17.48 -7.01
CA GLN A 167 3.02 -17.41 -5.74
C GLN A 167 2.11 -16.18 -5.67
N LEU A 168 2.29 -15.18 -6.55
CA LEU A 168 1.34 -14.09 -6.73
C LEU A 168 0.13 -14.53 -7.58
N THR A 169 0.38 -15.21 -8.71
CA THR A 169 -0.69 -15.69 -9.60
C THR A 169 -0.28 -16.95 -10.36
N SER A 170 -1.24 -17.85 -10.61
CA SER A 170 -1.00 -19.06 -11.41
C SER A 170 -0.58 -18.76 -12.85
N ARG A 171 -0.98 -17.60 -13.39
CA ARG A 171 -0.65 -17.18 -14.76
C ARG A 171 0.83 -16.87 -14.95
N ALA A 172 1.55 -16.57 -13.87
CA ALA A 172 2.97 -16.27 -13.94
C ALA A 172 3.85 -17.52 -13.79
N ALA A 173 3.26 -18.68 -13.48
CA ALA A 173 4.00 -19.93 -13.45
C ALA A 173 4.52 -20.25 -14.87
N GLY A 174 5.84 -20.36 -15.02
CA GLY A 174 6.50 -20.62 -16.30
C GLY A 174 6.81 -19.39 -17.16
N CYS A 175 6.36 -18.19 -16.77
CA CYS A 175 6.66 -16.92 -17.46
C CYS A 175 7.76 -16.11 -16.75
N GLU A 176 8.56 -16.75 -15.90
CA GLU A 176 9.57 -16.08 -15.05
C GLU A 176 10.67 -15.40 -15.87
N ALA A 177 11.00 -15.96 -17.04
CA ALA A 177 12.04 -15.47 -17.93
C ALA A 177 11.59 -14.29 -18.80
N ASP A 178 10.28 -14.24 -19.13
CA ASP A 178 9.71 -13.24 -20.05
C ASP A 178 9.36 -11.91 -19.36
N PHE A 179 9.42 -11.88 -18.02
CA PHE A 179 9.10 -10.70 -17.25
C PHE A 179 10.26 -9.67 -17.25
N HIS A 180 10.11 -8.62 -18.05
CA HIS A 180 11.01 -7.47 -18.04
C HIS A 180 10.75 -6.55 -16.84
N SER A 181 11.45 -6.80 -15.74
CA SER A 181 11.38 -5.97 -14.53
C SER A 181 11.78 -4.50 -14.80
N PRO A 182 10.97 -3.52 -14.35
CA PRO A 182 11.33 -2.09 -14.32
C PRO A 182 12.69 -1.80 -13.65
N THR A 183 13.10 -2.62 -12.68
CA THR A 183 14.41 -2.47 -12.03
C THR A 183 15.55 -2.87 -12.94
N ARG A 184 15.38 -3.89 -13.80
CA ARG A 184 16.41 -4.26 -14.79
C ARG A 184 16.60 -3.13 -15.81
N GLN A 185 15.51 -2.48 -16.25
CA GLN A 185 15.58 -1.30 -17.12
C GLN A 185 16.35 -0.14 -16.45
N LEU A 186 16.09 0.10 -15.16
CA LEU A 186 16.83 1.09 -14.37
C LEU A 186 18.33 0.74 -14.28
N LEU A 187 18.66 -0.52 -13.97
CA LEU A 187 20.04 -0.99 -13.90
C LEU A 187 20.80 -0.82 -15.22
N GLU A 188 20.16 -1.13 -16.35
CA GLU A 188 20.72 -0.91 -17.68
C GLU A 188 20.95 0.58 -17.96
N ALA A 189 19.99 1.44 -17.62
CA ALA A 189 20.12 2.88 -17.80
C ALA A 189 21.30 3.44 -16.98
N LEU A 190 21.45 2.99 -15.73
CA LEU A 190 22.59 3.36 -14.86
C LEU A 190 23.93 2.86 -15.41
N ARG A 191 23.99 1.63 -15.93
CA ARG A 191 25.21 1.08 -16.56
C ARG A 191 25.63 1.89 -17.79
N ARG A 192 24.68 2.30 -18.64
CA ARG A 192 24.96 3.17 -19.79
C ARG A 192 25.56 4.51 -19.38
N GLN A 193 25.24 4.99 -18.18
CA GLN A 193 25.82 6.19 -17.60
C GLN A 193 27.15 5.95 -16.87
N ASN A 194 27.74 4.75 -16.93
CA ASN A 194 28.96 4.36 -16.19
C ASN A 194 28.79 4.39 -14.65
N VAL A 195 27.59 4.10 -14.14
CA VAL A 195 27.40 3.83 -12.71
C VAL A 195 27.63 2.34 -12.47
N ALA A 196 28.45 1.98 -11.48
CA ALA A 196 28.68 0.58 -11.12
C ALA A 196 27.41 -0.02 -10.49
N THR A 197 26.93 -1.15 -11.01
CA THR A 197 25.71 -1.80 -10.53
C THR A 197 25.83 -3.31 -10.35
N VAL A 198 25.10 -3.85 -9.37
CA VAL A 198 24.95 -5.29 -9.13
C VAL A 198 23.55 -5.75 -9.52
N ASP A 199 23.47 -6.79 -10.37
CA ASP A 199 22.20 -7.41 -10.71
C ASP A 199 21.88 -8.57 -9.76
N LEU A 200 21.15 -8.24 -8.69
CA LEU A 200 20.67 -9.24 -7.73
C LEU A 200 19.49 -10.06 -8.27
N PHE A 201 18.80 -9.65 -9.33
CA PHE A 201 17.71 -10.46 -9.90
C PHE A 201 18.25 -11.76 -10.48
N ALA A 202 19.36 -11.70 -11.21
CA ALA A 202 20.01 -12.89 -11.75
C ALA A 202 20.44 -13.85 -10.62
N ALA A 203 21.09 -13.32 -9.58
CA ALA A 203 21.52 -14.10 -8.43
C ALA A 203 20.36 -14.81 -7.71
N PHE A 204 19.23 -14.12 -7.51
CA PHE A 204 18.04 -14.71 -6.88
C PHE A 204 17.39 -15.78 -7.78
N GLN A 205 17.35 -15.57 -9.10
CA GLN A 205 16.83 -16.57 -10.04
C GLN A 205 17.71 -17.82 -10.10
N ASP A 206 19.03 -17.66 -10.10
CA ASP A 206 19.98 -18.78 -10.08
C ASP A 206 19.86 -19.56 -8.77
N ALA A 207 19.78 -18.86 -7.62
CA ALA A 207 19.53 -19.48 -6.33
C ALA A 207 18.20 -20.24 -6.29
N ARG A 208 17.14 -19.69 -6.89
CA ARG A 208 15.85 -20.40 -7.05
C ARG A 208 16.01 -21.64 -7.91
N ARG A 209 16.67 -21.58 -9.07
CA ARG A 209 16.88 -22.76 -9.93
C ARG A 209 17.67 -23.87 -9.22
N ALA A 210 18.71 -23.51 -8.47
CA ALA A 210 19.47 -24.47 -7.66
C ALA A 210 18.64 -25.09 -6.53
N ALA A 211 17.71 -24.32 -5.94
CA ALA A 211 16.78 -24.72 -4.89
C ALA A 211 15.68 -25.71 -5.36
N HIS A 212 15.40 -25.84 -6.65
CA HIS A 212 14.42 -26.82 -7.15
C HIS A 212 14.98 -28.26 -7.24
N GLY A 213 16.19 -28.51 -6.71
CA GLY A 213 16.74 -29.86 -6.53
C GLY A 213 16.06 -30.66 -5.42
N PRO A 214 16.39 -31.96 -5.23
CA PRO A 214 15.67 -32.89 -4.34
C PRO A 214 15.77 -32.61 -2.83
N ALA A 215 16.46 -31.53 -2.42
CA ALA A 215 16.52 -31.09 -1.03
C ALA A 215 15.56 -29.92 -0.83
N VAL A 216 14.75 -29.98 0.24
CA VAL A 216 13.77 -28.96 0.64
C VAL A 216 14.46 -27.59 0.71
N ALA A 217 14.34 -26.81 -0.36
CA ALA A 217 14.99 -25.52 -0.41
C ALA A 217 14.21 -24.52 0.44
N THR A 218 14.94 -23.85 1.32
CA THR A 218 14.40 -22.74 2.09
C THR A 218 14.08 -21.58 1.14
N PRO A 219 12.88 -20.99 1.20
CA PRO A 219 12.54 -19.87 0.35
C PRO A 219 13.43 -18.66 0.68
N LEU A 220 13.83 -17.89 -0.34
CA LEU A 220 14.64 -16.68 -0.23
C LEU A 220 13.89 -15.52 0.44
N TYR A 221 12.55 -15.59 0.46
CA TYR A 221 11.68 -14.63 1.12
C TYR A 221 10.72 -15.36 2.07
N LEU A 222 10.39 -14.73 3.18
CA LEU A 222 9.37 -15.22 4.10
C LEU A 222 7.98 -15.06 3.48
N ALA A 223 7.10 -16.05 3.64
CA ALA A 223 5.78 -16.03 3.00
C ALA A 223 4.92 -14.83 3.44
N ARG A 224 5.06 -14.36 4.68
CA ARG A 224 4.22 -13.30 5.28
C ARG A 224 4.95 -11.99 5.59
N ASP A 225 6.22 -11.89 5.20
CA ASP A 225 7.04 -10.67 5.35
C ASP A 225 7.41 -10.11 3.97
N THR A 226 7.89 -8.87 3.93
CA THR A 226 8.28 -8.16 2.68
C THR A 226 9.72 -8.40 2.31
#